data_AF-A0A0M3D343-F1
#
_entry.id   AF-A0A0M3D343-F1
#
_cell.length_a   1.000
_cell.length_b   1.000
_cell.length_c   1.000
_cell.angle_alpha   90.00
_cell.angle_beta   90.00
_cell.angle_gamma   90.00
#
_symmetry.space_group_name_H-M   'P 1'
#
loop_
_entity.id
_entity.type
_entity.pdbx_description
1 polymer ?
#
loop_
_entity_poly.entity_id
_entity_poly.type
_entity_poly.pdbx_seq_one_letter_code
_entity_poly.pdbx_strand_id
1 'polypeptide(L)'
;MPLTPTPGTDAALANLPLVPGTGLRSDVDEYINQTRDFIAGGPANWKPGVTLPASKIGSGSVPVANGGTGATTAAAARNNLSITAANTKSGPTGASNVQADLDYLSTNKASTGDVAAKASQADLNFVQAGNMTPDVYNRALGGARRALWVQDNGLIGYAASTERYKKNIRAFEVTDDQIALLTVVSYQYRVPLAVDGRTEVGLIAERLVEAGLDWAVFFNEKGIPEGINYEMVGVALLPVVQRLLARVAALEARE
;
A
#
# COMPACT_ATOMS: atom_id res chain seq x y z
N MET A 1 -27.60 69.84 -34.71
CA MET A 1 -27.91 68.71 -33.82
C MET A 1 -28.49 67.61 -34.69
N PRO A 2 -27.95 66.38 -34.72
CA PRO A 2 -28.67 65.30 -35.37
C PRO A 2 -29.94 65.04 -34.57
N LEU A 3 -31.07 65.00 -35.26
CA LEU A 3 -32.37 64.66 -34.67
C LEU A 3 -32.23 63.29 -34.03
N THR A 4 -32.41 63.20 -32.71
CA THR A 4 -32.59 61.91 -32.05
C THR A 4 -33.78 61.24 -32.74
N PRO A 5 -33.60 60.06 -33.38
CA PRO A 5 -34.68 59.40 -34.09
C PRO A 5 -35.85 59.16 -33.14
N THR A 6 -37.07 59.43 -33.59
CA THR A 6 -38.28 59.19 -32.82
C THR A 6 -38.31 57.72 -32.39
N PRO A 7 -38.38 57.41 -31.09
CA PRO A 7 -38.41 56.03 -30.62
C PRO A 7 -39.52 55.21 -31.26
N GLY A 8 -39.16 54.06 -31.80
CA GLY A 8 -40.03 53.12 -32.49
C GLY A 8 -39.99 53.21 -34.03
N THR A 9 -39.21 54.12 -34.63
CA THR A 9 -39.19 54.28 -36.10
C THR A 9 -38.61 53.04 -36.78
N ASP A 10 -37.45 52.56 -36.32
CA ASP A 10 -36.77 51.41 -36.91
C ASP A 10 -37.50 50.11 -36.57
N ALA A 11 -38.08 50.03 -35.38
CA ALA A 11 -38.95 48.94 -34.95
C ALA A 11 -40.20 48.83 -35.83
N ALA A 12 -40.88 49.95 -36.14
CA ALA A 12 -42.03 49.95 -37.04
C ALA A 12 -41.65 49.50 -38.45
N LEU A 13 -40.52 49.97 -38.99
CA LEU A 13 -40.02 49.53 -40.30
C LEU A 13 -39.66 48.04 -40.32
N ALA A 14 -39.23 47.49 -39.19
CA ALA A 14 -38.95 46.07 -39.02
C ALA A 14 -40.20 45.23 -38.67
N ASN A 15 -41.41 45.80 -38.72
CA ASN A 15 -42.67 45.17 -38.29
C ASN A 15 -42.62 44.65 -36.84
N LEU A 16 -41.79 45.23 -35.98
CA LEU A 16 -41.83 44.96 -34.56
C LEU A 16 -43.01 45.74 -33.95
N PRO A 17 -43.77 45.12 -33.01
CA PRO A 17 -44.88 45.81 -32.37
C PRO A 17 -44.36 47.03 -31.60
N LEU A 18 -45.10 48.13 -31.58
CA LEU A 18 -44.80 49.31 -30.77
C LEU A 18 -45.70 49.40 -29.55
N VAL A 19 -45.20 49.98 -28.46
CA VAL A 19 -46.04 50.33 -27.30
C VAL A 19 -46.61 51.74 -27.51
N PRO A 20 -47.93 51.96 -27.40
CA PRO A 20 -48.54 53.27 -27.53
C PRO A 20 -48.20 54.12 -26.30
N GLY A 21 -47.25 55.05 -26.42
CA GLY A 21 -46.74 55.87 -25.32
C GLY A 21 -47.70 56.98 -24.83
N THR A 22 -48.96 56.65 -24.56
CA THR A 22 -50.02 57.63 -24.23
C THR A 22 -50.47 57.59 -22.76
N GLY A 23 -49.70 56.95 -21.87
CA GLY A 23 -50.03 56.81 -20.44
C GLY A 23 -49.06 57.51 -19.48
N LEU A 24 -49.37 57.50 -18.17
CA LEU A 24 -48.54 58.03 -17.06
C LEU A 24 -47.16 57.36 -16.90
N ARG A 25 -46.81 56.42 -17.80
CA ARG A 25 -45.52 55.71 -17.88
C ARG A 25 -44.86 55.89 -19.25
N SER A 26 -45.09 57.04 -19.89
CA SER A 26 -44.56 57.41 -21.21
C SER A 26 -43.07 57.12 -21.36
N ASP A 27 -42.28 57.37 -20.31
CA ASP A 27 -40.83 57.19 -20.33
C ASP A 27 -40.42 55.71 -20.47
N VAL A 28 -41.21 54.79 -19.89
CA VAL A 28 -40.97 53.34 -20.00
C VAL A 28 -41.40 52.85 -21.38
N ASP A 29 -42.52 53.34 -21.90
CA ASP A 29 -43.00 52.98 -23.24
C ASP A 29 -42.02 53.48 -24.32
N GLU A 30 -41.47 54.67 -24.12
CA GLU A 30 -40.41 55.23 -24.96
C GLU A 30 -39.14 54.38 -24.88
N TYR A 31 -38.69 54.00 -23.68
CA TYR A 31 -37.53 53.13 -23.50
C TYR A 31 -37.73 51.73 -24.13
N ILE A 32 -38.95 51.17 -24.05
CA ILE A 32 -39.28 49.91 -24.72
C ILE A 32 -39.16 50.07 -26.25
N ASN A 33 -39.68 51.16 -26.81
CA ASN A 33 -39.61 51.42 -28.24
C ASN A 33 -38.16 51.70 -28.70
N GLN A 34 -37.34 52.40 -27.90
CA GLN A 34 -35.90 52.57 -28.14
C GLN A 34 -35.16 51.23 -28.13
N THR A 35 -35.50 50.33 -27.20
CA THR A 35 -34.90 48.99 -27.15
C THR A 35 -35.30 48.16 -28.38
N ARG A 36 -36.53 48.31 -28.88
CA ARG A 36 -36.99 47.66 -30.11
C ARG A 36 -36.32 48.23 -31.35
N ASP A 37 -36.07 49.53 -31.40
CA ASP A 37 -35.25 50.14 -32.45
C ASP A 37 -33.83 49.59 -32.43
N PHE A 38 -33.23 49.42 -31.25
CA PHE A 38 -31.91 48.81 -31.12
C PHE A 38 -31.88 47.36 -31.64
N ILE A 39 -32.93 46.57 -31.39
CA ILE A 39 -33.08 45.22 -31.95
C ILE A 39 -33.27 45.27 -33.47
N ALA A 40 -34.01 46.25 -33.99
CA ALA A 40 -34.25 46.43 -35.43
C ALA A 40 -32.98 46.85 -36.20
N GLY A 41 -32.16 47.72 -35.61
CA GLY A 41 -30.86 48.16 -36.14
C GLY A 41 -29.71 47.18 -35.91
N GLY A 42 -29.91 46.18 -35.04
CA GLY A 42 -28.93 45.15 -34.73
C GLY A 42 -28.63 44.20 -35.91
N PRO A 43 -27.55 43.40 -35.81
CA PRO A 43 -27.17 42.44 -36.84
C PRO A 43 -28.27 41.39 -37.05
N ALA A 44 -28.36 40.85 -38.27
CA ALA A 44 -29.49 40.00 -38.71
C ALA A 44 -29.76 38.79 -37.80
N ASN A 45 -28.74 38.27 -37.12
CA ASN A 45 -28.81 37.15 -36.19
C ASN A 45 -29.42 37.49 -34.81
N TRP A 46 -29.73 38.76 -34.53
CA TRP A 46 -30.32 39.21 -33.26
C TRP A 46 -31.82 39.50 -33.38
N LYS A 47 -32.35 39.48 -34.60
CA LYS A 47 -33.75 39.79 -34.88
C LYS A 47 -34.64 38.59 -34.49
N PRO A 48 -35.69 38.80 -33.68
CA PRO A 48 -36.65 37.75 -33.35
C PRO A 48 -37.26 37.14 -34.63
N GLY A 49 -37.35 35.82 -34.69
CA GLY A 49 -37.92 35.10 -35.85
C GLY A 49 -36.98 34.89 -37.04
N VAL A 50 -35.73 35.37 -36.98
CA VAL A 50 -34.71 34.99 -37.98
C VAL A 50 -34.17 33.60 -37.66
N THR A 51 -34.39 32.66 -38.57
CA THR A 51 -33.71 31.35 -38.54
C THR A 51 -32.22 31.59 -38.70
N LEU A 52 -31.48 31.43 -37.61
CA LEU A 52 -30.02 31.43 -37.65
C LEU A 52 -29.56 30.32 -38.62
N PRO A 53 -28.56 30.56 -39.48
CA PRO A 53 -28.04 29.50 -40.32
C PRO A 53 -27.62 28.34 -39.41
N ALA A 54 -28.16 27.14 -39.68
CA ALA A 54 -27.96 25.94 -38.87
C ALA A 54 -26.47 25.59 -38.65
N SER A 55 -25.57 26.18 -39.42
CA SER A 55 -24.11 26.07 -39.26
C SER A 55 -23.56 26.75 -37.99
N LYS A 56 -24.33 27.62 -37.32
CA LYS A 56 -23.90 28.32 -36.08
C LYS A 56 -24.64 27.83 -34.83
N ILE A 57 -25.91 27.39 -34.94
CA ILE A 57 -26.72 26.88 -33.82
C ILE A 57 -27.55 25.67 -34.28
N GLY A 58 -26.90 24.71 -34.94
CA GLY A 58 -27.44 23.36 -35.13
C GLY A 58 -26.86 22.47 -34.05
N SER A 59 -27.63 21.53 -33.52
CA SER A 59 -27.24 20.51 -32.54
C SER A 59 -26.16 19.51 -33.02
N GLY A 60 -25.25 19.96 -33.89
CA GLY A 60 -24.10 19.23 -34.42
C GLY A 60 -22.80 20.00 -34.20
N SER A 61 -21.68 19.29 -34.31
CA SER A 61 -20.34 19.76 -33.98
C SER A 61 -20.01 21.16 -34.51
N VAL A 62 -19.66 22.09 -33.62
CA VAL A 62 -19.21 23.44 -33.99
C VAL A 62 -17.77 23.34 -34.55
N PRO A 63 -17.48 23.91 -35.74
CA PRO A 63 -16.11 23.92 -36.26
C PRO A 63 -15.13 24.62 -35.29
N VAL A 64 -13.89 24.12 -35.21
CA VAL A 64 -12.87 24.61 -34.26
C VAL A 64 -12.65 26.13 -34.35
N ALA A 65 -12.70 26.69 -35.56
CA ALA A 65 -12.58 28.13 -35.82
C ALA A 65 -13.65 28.99 -35.14
N ASN A 66 -14.80 28.40 -34.79
CA ASN A 66 -15.89 29.08 -34.08
C ASN A 66 -15.89 28.78 -32.57
N GLY A 67 -14.94 27.99 -32.07
CA GLY A 67 -14.89 27.52 -30.68
C GLY A 67 -14.24 28.48 -29.69
N GLY A 68 -14.12 29.77 -30.00
CA GLY A 68 -13.61 30.81 -29.09
C GLY A 68 -12.12 30.75 -28.75
N THR A 69 -11.40 29.71 -29.17
CA THR A 69 -9.95 29.56 -28.92
C THR A 69 -9.06 30.35 -29.89
N GLY A 70 -9.64 30.99 -30.92
CA GLY A 70 -8.89 31.68 -31.98
C GLY A 70 -8.12 30.74 -32.93
N ALA A 71 -8.29 29.43 -32.80
CA ALA A 71 -7.58 28.43 -33.59
C ALA A 71 -8.45 27.89 -34.73
N THR A 72 -7.84 27.65 -35.89
CA THR A 72 -8.51 27.00 -37.04
C THR A 72 -8.28 25.48 -37.09
N THR A 73 -7.42 24.95 -36.22
CA THR A 73 -7.09 23.52 -36.15
C THR A 73 -7.25 23.00 -34.73
N ALA A 74 -7.59 21.71 -34.59
CA ALA A 74 -7.74 21.07 -33.28
C ALA A 74 -6.45 21.10 -32.44
N ALA A 75 -5.28 21.02 -33.08
CA ALA A 75 -3.99 21.08 -32.39
C ALA A 75 -3.73 22.46 -31.78
N ALA A 76 -3.94 23.53 -32.54
CA ALA A 76 -3.81 24.89 -32.03
C ALA A 76 -4.87 25.20 -30.96
N ALA A 77 -6.09 24.67 -31.11
CA ALA A 77 -7.14 24.83 -30.10
C ALA A 77 -6.75 24.17 -28.76
N ARG A 78 -6.16 22.96 -28.79
CA ARG A 78 -5.62 22.31 -27.59
C ARG A 78 -4.52 23.15 -26.94
N ASN A 79 -3.58 23.68 -27.71
CA ASN A 79 -2.52 24.53 -27.19
C ASN A 79 -3.07 25.83 -26.55
N ASN A 80 -4.03 26.49 -27.20
CA ASN A 80 -4.63 27.73 -26.69
C ASN A 80 -5.48 27.48 -25.44
N LEU A 81 -6.07 26.30 -25.30
CA LEU A 81 -6.75 25.86 -24.07
C LEU A 81 -5.78 25.27 -23.02
N SER A 82 -4.47 25.35 -23.29
CA SER A 82 -3.40 24.78 -22.46
C SER A 82 -3.52 23.28 -22.22
N ILE A 83 -4.19 22.52 -23.09
CA ILE A 83 -4.25 21.06 -23.02
C ILE A 83 -2.94 20.49 -23.56
N THR A 84 -2.12 19.96 -22.67
CA THR A 84 -0.84 19.30 -22.92
C THR A 84 -0.90 17.83 -22.48
N ALA A 85 0.06 17.02 -22.91
CA ALA A 85 0.17 15.65 -22.42
C ALA A 85 0.37 15.55 -20.89
N ALA A 86 0.82 16.64 -20.23
CA ALA A 86 1.10 16.69 -18.80
C ALA A 86 -0.13 16.94 -17.92
N ASN A 87 -1.18 17.56 -18.44
CA ASN A 87 -2.43 17.87 -17.70
C ASN A 87 -3.65 17.07 -18.19
N THR A 88 -3.47 16.21 -19.19
CA THR A 88 -4.33 15.04 -19.44
C THR A 88 -3.83 13.80 -18.69
N LYS A 89 -2.92 13.96 -17.71
CA LYS A 89 -2.17 12.89 -17.05
C LYS A 89 -2.94 12.29 -15.86
N SER A 90 -2.86 10.97 -15.73
CA SER A 90 -3.28 10.10 -14.64
C SER A 90 -2.38 10.28 -13.50
N GLY A 91 -2.96 10.72 -12.40
CA GLY A 91 -2.60 10.18 -11.12
C GLY A 91 -3.85 9.88 -10.29
N PRO A 92 -3.73 9.03 -9.26
CA PRO A 92 -4.83 8.58 -8.41
C PRO A 92 -5.45 9.68 -7.51
N THR A 93 -5.15 10.96 -7.76
CA THR A 93 -5.78 12.12 -7.10
C THR A 93 -6.31 13.19 -8.05
N GLY A 94 -6.39 12.92 -9.35
CA GLY A 94 -7.11 13.80 -10.30
C GLY A 94 -6.49 13.87 -11.69
N ALA A 95 -7.35 13.64 -12.69
CA ALA A 95 -7.11 13.40 -14.13
C ALA A 95 -6.36 12.08 -14.39
N SER A 96 -6.67 11.36 -15.49
CA SER A 96 -6.27 9.97 -15.85
C SER A 96 -5.63 9.80 -17.28
N ASN A 97 -4.32 9.54 -17.45
CA ASN A 97 -3.57 8.93 -18.57
C ASN A 97 -3.06 7.52 -18.20
N VAL A 98 -3.71 6.54 -18.81
CA VAL A 98 -3.40 5.12 -18.65
C VAL A 98 -1.91 4.78 -18.91
N GLN A 99 -1.22 5.48 -19.81
CA GLN A 99 0.20 5.21 -20.08
C GLN A 99 1.14 5.68 -18.97
N ALA A 100 0.89 6.81 -18.29
CA ALA A 100 1.76 7.15 -17.17
C ALA A 100 1.36 6.47 -15.87
N ASP A 101 0.14 5.96 -15.72
CA ASP A 101 -0.15 4.95 -14.70
C ASP A 101 0.54 3.61 -15.04
N LEU A 102 0.52 3.19 -16.31
CA LEU A 102 1.25 2.00 -16.77
C LEU A 102 2.77 2.17 -16.66
N ASP A 103 3.30 3.36 -16.92
CA ASP A 103 4.72 3.69 -16.72
C ASP A 103 5.01 3.90 -15.23
N TYR A 104 4.07 4.37 -14.42
CA TYR A 104 4.21 4.36 -12.97
C TYR A 104 3.98 2.96 -12.38
N LEU A 105 3.45 2.00 -13.14
CA LEU A 105 3.34 0.59 -12.77
C LEU A 105 4.53 -0.23 -13.32
N SER A 106 5.10 0.18 -14.45
CA SER A 106 6.21 -0.48 -15.14
C SER A 106 7.59 0.08 -14.75
N THR A 107 7.67 1.40 -14.47
CA THR A 107 8.86 2.10 -13.97
C THR A 107 8.87 2.19 -12.44
N ASN A 108 7.70 2.29 -11.81
CA ASN A 108 7.51 2.21 -10.35
C ASN A 108 6.89 0.85 -10.02
N LYS A 109 7.75 -0.12 -9.73
CA LYS A 109 7.40 -1.49 -9.32
C LYS A 109 6.76 -1.58 -7.92
N ALA A 110 5.97 -0.57 -7.52
CA ALA A 110 5.06 -0.55 -6.38
C ALA A 110 4.27 0.77 -6.34
N SER A 111 3.03 0.75 -6.81
CA SER A 111 2.03 1.76 -6.45
C SER A 111 1.54 1.47 -5.03
N THR A 112 1.76 2.41 -4.12
CA THR A 112 1.45 2.41 -2.67
C THR A 112 -0.04 2.27 -2.32
N GLY A 113 -0.91 2.00 -3.30
CA GLY A 113 -2.34 1.68 -3.09
C GLY A 113 -2.68 0.20 -3.23
N ASP A 114 -2.01 -0.55 -4.12
CA ASP A 114 -2.27 -1.98 -4.33
C ASP A 114 -1.45 -2.89 -3.44
N VAL A 115 -0.79 -2.28 -2.45
CA VAL A 115 -0.15 -2.98 -1.37
C VAL A 115 -0.90 -2.93 -0.04
N ALA A 116 -2.22 -2.97 -0.14
CA ALA A 116 -3.00 -3.73 0.82
C ALA A 116 -3.30 -5.16 0.31
N ALA A 117 -2.71 -5.58 -0.84
CA ALA A 117 -3.05 -6.85 -1.46
C ALA A 117 -1.88 -7.77 -1.88
N LYS A 118 -0.58 -7.50 -1.55
CA LYS A 118 0.40 -8.55 -1.13
C LYS A 118 1.88 -8.25 -0.73
N ALA A 119 2.52 -7.07 -0.90
CA ALA A 119 3.81 -6.70 -0.23
C ALA A 119 4.37 -5.31 -0.62
N SER A 120 4.61 -4.41 0.33
CA SER A 120 4.79 -2.98 0.03
C SER A 120 6.21 -2.71 -0.45
N GLN A 121 6.47 -1.63 -1.19
CA GLN A 121 7.87 -1.16 -1.39
C GLN A 121 8.58 -0.94 -0.03
N ALA A 122 7.81 -0.88 1.07
CA ALA A 122 8.21 -0.83 2.47
C ALA A 122 8.21 -2.18 3.23
N ASP A 123 7.93 -3.33 2.60
CA ASP A 123 8.37 -4.62 3.15
C ASP A 123 9.90 -4.76 2.97
N LEU A 124 10.43 -3.99 2.01
CA LEU A 124 11.69 -4.19 1.29
C LEU A 124 12.77 -3.18 1.66
N ASN A 125 12.37 -2.02 2.19
CA ASN A 125 13.26 -1.17 2.97
C ASN A 125 13.41 -1.79 4.37
N PHE A 126 14.02 -2.99 4.43
CA PHE A 126 14.39 -3.71 5.63
C PHE A 126 13.17 -4.09 6.53
N VAL A 127 13.10 -5.20 7.22
CA VAL A 127 13.85 -5.43 8.47
C VAL A 127 14.47 -4.20 9.18
N GLN A 128 13.96 -2.95 9.06
CA GLN A 128 14.73 -1.67 9.22
C GLN A 128 15.11 -1.27 10.64
N ALA A 129 15.05 -2.21 11.57
CA ALA A 129 15.72 -2.13 12.86
C ALA A 129 16.57 -3.38 13.19
N GLY A 130 16.78 -4.32 12.25
CA GLY A 130 17.46 -5.60 12.48
C GLY A 130 17.60 -6.55 11.29
N ASN A 131 18.12 -6.11 10.14
CA ASN A 131 18.65 -6.86 8.97
C ASN A 131 18.50 -8.42 8.94
N MET A 132 17.39 -8.92 8.41
CA MET A 132 17.21 -10.32 7.99
C MET A 132 17.59 -10.40 6.51
N THR A 133 18.45 -11.36 6.17
CA THR A 133 19.12 -11.48 4.87
C THR A 133 18.55 -12.67 4.10
N PRO A 134 18.15 -12.56 2.81
CA PRO A 134 17.50 -13.63 2.05
C PRO A 134 18.42 -14.80 1.63
N ASP A 135 19.57 -14.97 2.29
CA ASP A 135 20.54 -16.05 2.08
C ASP A 135 21.22 -16.38 3.42
N VAL A 136 20.42 -16.61 4.46
CA VAL A 136 20.93 -16.89 5.82
C VAL A 136 21.87 -18.10 5.82
N TYR A 137 21.61 -19.09 4.96
CA TYR A 137 22.34 -20.35 4.95
C TYR A 137 23.77 -20.23 4.40
N ASN A 138 23.98 -19.51 3.29
CA ASN A 138 25.32 -19.41 2.67
C ASN A 138 26.14 -18.19 3.11
N ARG A 139 25.59 -17.34 3.99
CA ARG A 139 26.25 -16.09 4.39
C ARG A 139 27.11 -16.27 5.63
N ALA A 140 28.43 -16.18 5.45
CA ALA A 140 29.37 -16.07 6.56
C ALA A 140 29.20 -14.75 7.33
N LEU A 141 29.12 -14.84 8.66
CA LEU A 141 29.06 -13.69 9.57
C LEU A 141 30.44 -13.44 10.20
N GLY A 142 30.77 -12.21 10.60
CA GLY A 142 32.07 -11.86 11.23
C GLY A 142 32.01 -11.10 12.57
N GLY A 143 30.85 -10.58 12.98
CA GLY A 143 30.69 -9.75 14.18
C GLY A 143 30.18 -10.50 15.42
N ALA A 144 29.78 -9.74 16.45
CA ALA A 144 29.08 -10.27 17.61
C ALA A 144 27.75 -10.92 17.21
N ARG A 145 27.41 -12.07 17.82
CA ARG A 145 26.25 -12.89 17.44
C ARG A 145 25.41 -13.22 18.66
N ARG A 146 24.12 -13.44 18.44
CA ARG A 146 23.18 -13.98 19.43
C ARG A 146 22.44 -15.16 18.80
N ALA A 147 22.10 -16.15 19.60
CA ALA A 147 21.17 -17.19 19.17
C ALA A 147 19.76 -16.59 19.00
N LEU A 148 19.10 -16.94 17.91
CA LEU A 148 17.73 -16.51 17.64
C LEU A 148 16.75 -17.51 18.23
N TRP A 149 15.63 -16.97 18.70
CA TRP A 149 14.50 -17.69 19.27
C TRP A 149 13.22 -17.26 18.56
N VAL A 150 12.28 -18.18 18.40
CA VAL A 150 10.95 -17.89 17.88
C VAL A 150 9.94 -18.03 19.02
N GLN A 151 9.15 -17.00 19.26
CA GLN A 151 8.10 -16.98 20.25
C GLN A 151 6.76 -17.46 19.65
N ASP A 152 5.82 -17.90 20.48
CA ASP A 152 4.48 -18.38 20.11
C ASP A 152 3.67 -17.39 19.24
N ASN A 153 3.87 -16.09 19.43
CA ASN A 153 3.26 -15.02 18.63
C ASN A 153 3.99 -14.75 17.30
N GLY A 154 4.95 -15.58 16.91
CA GLY A 154 5.74 -15.45 15.69
C GLY A 154 6.87 -14.42 15.77
N LEU A 155 7.13 -13.82 16.94
CA LEU A 155 8.27 -12.91 17.10
C LEU A 155 9.59 -13.67 17.10
N ILE A 156 10.54 -13.17 16.30
CA ILE A 156 11.91 -13.65 16.28
C ILE A 156 12.75 -12.71 17.15
N GLY A 157 13.46 -13.27 18.13
CA GLY A 157 14.23 -12.48 19.11
C GLY A 157 15.39 -13.25 19.72
N TYR A 158 15.84 -12.83 20.90
CA TYR A 158 16.88 -13.52 21.67
C TYR A 158 16.44 -13.63 23.13
N ALA A 159 16.84 -14.72 23.79
CA ALA A 159 16.61 -14.88 25.23
C ALA A 159 17.64 -14.05 26.03
N ALA A 160 17.19 -13.05 26.77
CA ALA A 160 18.06 -12.29 27.67
C ALA A 160 18.34 -13.10 28.94
N SER A 161 19.61 -13.41 29.20
CA SER A 161 20.03 -14.19 30.38
C SER A 161 20.94 -13.38 31.28
N THR A 162 20.35 -12.49 32.08
CA THR A 162 21.05 -11.73 33.13
C THR A 162 20.21 -11.76 34.40
N GLU A 163 20.85 -11.79 35.56
CA GLU A 163 20.17 -11.77 36.87
C GLU A 163 19.23 -10.57 37.00
N ARG A 164 19.59 -9.42 36.41
CA ARG A 164 18.75 -8.20 36.43
C ARG A 164 17.36 -8.38 35.80
N TYR A 165 17.21 -9.35 34.89
CA TYR A 165 15.94 -9.62 34.20
C TYR A 165 15.28 -10.92 34.71
N LYS A 166 15.85 -11.58 35.72
CA LYS A 166 15.36 -12.86 36.26
C LYS A 166 14.92 -12.68 37.71
N LYS A 167 13.96 -13.50 38.13
CA LYS A 167 13.43 -13.57 39.51
C LYS A 167 13.35 -15.02 39.96
N ASN A 168 13.32 -15.26 41.27
CA ASN A 168 13.23 -16.60 41.87
C ASN A 168 14.32 -17.58 41.38
N ILE A 169 15.56 -17.10 41.29
CA ILE A 169 16.70 -17.91 40.87
C ILE A 169 17.01 -18.91 41.98
N ARG A 170 16.88 -20.20 41.66
CA ARG A 170 17.16 -21.33 42.56
C ARG A 170 17.89 -22.42 41.79
N ALA A 171 18.63 -23.26 42.51
CA ALA A 171 19.21 -24.46 41.91
C ALA A 171 18.09 -25.34 41.32
N PHE A 172 18.35 -25.88 40.14
CA PHE A 172 17.48 -26.82 39.46
C PHE A 172 18.26 -28.10 39.24
N GLU A 173 17.76 -29.19 39.79
CA GLU A 173 18.42 -30.49 39.71
C GLU A 173 17.85 -31.29 38.54
N VAL A 174 18.75 -31.82 37.73
CA VAL A 174 18.46 -32.89 36.77
C VAL A 174 19.17 -34.13 37.28
N THR A 175 18.48 -35.26 37.40
CA THR A 175 19.06 -36.50 37.95
C THR A 175 19.82 -37.29 36.88
N ASP A 176 20.74 -38.15 37.33
CA ASP A 176 21.48 -39.04 36.43
C ASP A 176 20.51 -39.97 35.67
N ASP A 177 19.46 -40.45 36.33
CA ASP A 177 18.44 -41.33 35.74
C ASP A 177 17.66 -40.62 34.62
N GLN A 178 17.31 -39.35 34.80
CA GLN A 178 16.63 -38.57 33.76
C GLN A 178 17.48 -38.43 32.50
N ILE A 179 18.79 -38.22 32.66
CA ILE A 179 19.72 -38.15 31.52
C ILE A 179 19.96 -39.53 30.91
N ALA A 180 20.03 -40.59 31.72
CA ALA A 180 20.24 -41.94 31.22
C ALA A 180 19.09 -42.43 30.30
N LEU A 181 17.89 -41.89 30.46
CA LEU A 181 16.75 -42.14 29.56
C LEU A 181 16.92 -41.49 28.18
N LEU A 182 17.79 -40.47 28.05
CA LEU A 182 18.05 -39.81 26.77
C LEU A 182 18.87 -40.71 25.86
N THR A 183 18.20 -41.33 24.90
CA THR A 183 18.82 -42.19 23.90
C THR A 183 19.00 -41.44 22.60
N VAL A 184 20.25 -41.30 22.14
CA VAL A 184 20.56 -40.83 20.79
C VAL A 184 20.13 -41.91 19.79
N VAL A 185 19.32 -41.51 18.82
CA VAL A 185 18.78 -42.40 17.78
C VAL A 185 19.12 -41.87 16.39
N SER A 186 19.22 -42.79 15.42
CA SER A 186 19.22 -42.45 14.00
C SER A 186 17.81 -42.61 13.43
N TYR A 187 17.34 -41.66 12.64
CA TYR A 187 16.00 -41.68 12.06
C TYR A 187 15.99 -41.11 10.64
N GLN A 188 14.89 -41.36 9.93
CA GLN A 188 14.57 -40.70 8.67
C GLN A 188 13.19 -40.08 8.81
N TYR A 189 12.99 -38.89 8.22
CA TYR A 189 11.66 -38.29 8.16
C TYR A 189 10.70 -39.15 7.33
N ARG A 190 9.42 -39.10 7.69
CA ARG A 190 8.34 -39.64 6.85
C ARG A 190 8.00 -38.63 5.76
N VAL A 191 7.54 -39.10 4.60
CA VAL A 191 6.97 -38.24 3.53
C VAL A 191 5.79 -37.44 4.11
N PRO A 192 5.65 -36.13 3.84
CA PRO A 192 6.38 -35.31 2.84
C PRO A 192 7.66 -34.62 3.33
N LEU A 193 8.05 -34.78 4.59
CA LEU A 193 9.24 -34.13 5.16
C LEU A 193 10.55 -34.79 4.72
N ALA A 194 10.49 -36.00 4.19
CA ALA A 194 11.64 -36.67 3.58
C ALA A 194 12.04 -35.96 2.27
N VAL A 195 13.09 -35.15 2.31
CA VAL A 195 13.59 -34.42 1.13
C VAL A 195 14.51 -35.32 0.28
N ASP A 196 15.23 -36.25 0.88
CA ASP A 196 16.27 -37.07 0.22
C ASP A 196 16.44 -38.48 0.82
N GLY A 197 15.61 -38.87 1.80
CA GLY A 197 15.77 -40.15 2.52
C GLY A 197 17.03 -40.22 3.38
N ARG A 198 17.65 -39.08 3.68
CA ARG A 198 18.86 -39.03 4.51
C ARG A 198 18.55 -39.47 5.93
N THR A 199 19.43 -40.34 6.44
CA THR A 199 19.45 -40.69 7.85
C THR A 199 20.07 -39.53 8.65
N GLU A 200 19.30 -39.03 9.60
CA GLU A 200 19.72 -38.04 10.58
C GLU A 200 19.93 -38.69 11.96
N VAL A 201 20.59 -37.97 12.86
CA VAL A 201 20.84 -38.41 14.24
C VAL A 201 20.32 -37.34 15.18
N GLY A 202 19.60 -37.76 16.23
CA GLY A 202 19.04 -36.83 17.20
C GLY A 202 18.36 -37.52 18.37
N LEU A 203 17.44 -36.80 19.00
CA LEU A 203 16.64 -37.24 20.14
C LEU A 203 15.14 -37.23 19.78
N ILE A 204 14.32 -37.87 20.61
CA ILE A 204 12.87 -37.94 20.41
C ILE A 204 12.18 -37.13 21.51
N ALA A 205 11.35 -36.16 21.13
CA ALA A 205 10.75 -35.18 22.05
C ALA A 205 9.88 -35.84 23.12
N GLU A 206 9.09 -36.84 22.76
CA GLU A 206 8.24 -37.59 23.67
C GLU A 206 9.06 -38.29 24.77
N ARG A 207 10.24 -38.82 24.44
CA ARG A 207 11.13 -39.47 25.42
C ARG A 207 11.70 -38.46 26.42
N LEU A 208 11.92 -37.21 26.01
CA LEU A 208 12.34 -36.15 26.92
C LEU A 208 11.20 -35.81 27.90
N VAL A 209 9.96 -35.77 27.42
CA VAL A 209 8.78 -35.56 28.29
C VAL A 209 8.62 -36.73 29.26
N GLU A 210 8.75 -37.97 28.81
CA GLU A 210 8.73 -39.16 29.67
C GLU A 210 9.84 -39.14 30.74
N ALA A 211 11.01 -38.57 30.41
CA ALA A 211 12.11 -38.37 31.35
C ALA A 211 11.90 -37.18 32.31
N GLY A 212 10.79 -36.45 32.21
CA GLY A 212 10.52 -35.25 33.03
C GLY A 212 11.39 -34.04 32.65
N LEU A 213 11.77 -33.95 31.37
CA LEU A 213 12.54 -32.85 30.77
C LEU A 213 11.68 -32.08 29.75
N ASP A 214 10.40 -31.88 30.09
CA ASP A 214 9.41 -31.15 29.29
C ASP A 214 9.83 -29.70 28.99
N TRP A 215 10.62 -29.08 29.88
CA TRP A 215 11.17 -27.74 29.69
C TRP A 215 12.19 -27.63 28.54
N ALA A 216 12.74 -28.75 28.07
CA ALA A 216 13.63 -28.81 26.90
C ALA A 216 12.87 -29.16 25.60
N VAL A 217 11.54 -29.21 25.64
CA VAL A 217 10.65 -29.58 24.54
C VAL A 217 9.73 -28.39 24.22
N PHE A 218 9.38 -28.22 22.94
CA PHE A 218 8.30 -27.32 22.55
C PHE A 218 7.10 -28.11 22.05
N PHE A 219 5.91 -27.58 22.33
CA PHE A 219 4.64 -28.23 22.08
C PHE A 219 3.86 -27.43 21.03
N ASN A 220 3.07 -28.14 20.23
CA ASN A 220 2.13 -27.51 19.31
C ASN A 220 0.89 -26.96 20.05
N GLU A 221 -0.02 -26.32 19.31
CA GLU A 221 -1.27 -25.76 19.85
C GLU A 221 -2.16 -26.79 20.58
N LYS A 222 -2.00 -28.09 20.29
CA LYS A 222 -2.73 -29.18 20.94
C LYS A 222 -2.03 -29.73 22.18
N GLY A 223 -0.92 -29.14 22.60
CA GLY A 223 -0.11 -29.60 23.73
C GLY A 223 0.65 -30.89 23.45
N ILE A 224 0.87 -31.25 22.19
CA ILE A 224 1.64 -32.43 21.79
C ILE A 224 3.10 -32.00 21.55
N PRO A 225 4.10 -32.75 22.06
CA PRO A 225 5.51 -32.50 21.73
C PRO A 225 5.72 -32.42 20.21
N GLU A 226 6.32 -31.35 19.72
CA GLU A 226 6.58 -31.14 18.29
C GLU A 226 8.08 -31.10 17.98
N GLY A 227 8.91 -30.73 18.96
CA GLY A 227 10.35 -30.81 18.81
C GLY A 227 11.11 -30.44 20.07
N ILE A 228 12.43 -30.35 19.93
CA ILE A 228 13.36 -30.22 21.05
C ILE A 228 14.12 -28.91 20.94
N ASN A 229 14.22 -28.20 22.06
CA ASN A 229 15.13 -27.09 22.28
C ASN A 229 16.54 -27.67 22.52
N TYR A 230 17.26 -28.03 21.46
CA TYR A 230 18.53 -28.76 21.54
C TYR A 230 19.59 -28.02 22.38
N GLU A 231 19.56 -26.70 22.40
CA GLU A 231 20.38 -25.86 23.27
C GLU A 231 20.11 -26.08 24.76
N MET A 232 18.89 -26.49 25.13
CA MET A 232 18.51 -26.78 26.52
C MET A 232 18.95 -28.18 26.96
N VAL A 233 19.19 -29.10 26.03
CA VAL A 233 19.78 -30.42 26.35
C VAL A 233 21.18 -30.25 26.95
N GLY A 234 21.99 -29.35 26.39
CA GLY A 234 23.30 -29.02 26.96
C GLY A 234 23.19 -28.47 28.39
N VAL A 235 22.19 -27.62 28.66
CA VAL A 235 21.90 -27.10 29.99
C VAL A 235 21.49 -28.23 30.95
N ALA A 236 20.70 -29.20 30.48
CA ALA A 236 20.26 -30.35 31.28
C ALA A 236 21.43 -31.25 31.71
N LEU A 237 22.47 -31.38 30.87
CA LEU A 237 23.64 -32.21 31.14
C LEU A 237 24.61 -31.59 32.17
N LEU A 238 24.62 -30.26 32.33
CA LEU A 238 25.54 -29.55 33.22
C LEU A 238 25.58 -30.09 34.66
N PRO A 239 24.46 -30.23 35.38
CA PRO A 239 24.49 -30.74 36.77
C PRO A 239 25.01 -32.18 36.85
N VAL A 240 24.69 -33.03 35.87
CA VAL A 240 25.22 -34.41 35.80
C VAL A 240 26.73 -34.41 35.61
N VAL A 241 27.24 -33.60 34.68
CA VAL A 241 28.69 -33.48 34.44
C VAL A 241 29.41 -32.93 35.67
N GLN A 242 28.85 -31.94 36.35
CA GLN A 242 29.41 -31.40 37.60
C GLN A 242 29.50 -32.47 38.70
N ARG A 243 28.46 -33.30 38.85
CA ARG A 243 28.50 -34.43 39.79
C ARG A 243 29.52 -35.48 39.39
N LEU A 244 29.63 -35.80 38.09
CA LEU A 244 30.65 -36.73 37.59
C LEU A 244 32.06 -36.23 37.91
N LEU A 245 32.35 -34.94 37.67
CA LEU A 245 33.64 -34.34 38.01
C LEU A 245 33.94 -34.43 39.52
N ALA A 246 32.95 -34.14 40.37
CA ALA A 246 33.10 -34.26 41.82
C ALA A 246 33.36 -35.71 42.26
N ARG A 247 32.67 -36.68 41.66
CA ARG A 247 32.87 -38.12 41.92
C ARG A 247 34.26 -38.58 41.48
N VAL A 248 34.71 -38.17 40.30
CA VAL A 248 36.04 -38.50 39.78
C VAL A 248 37.13 -37.94 40.69
N ALA A 249 37.06 -36.65 41.05
CA ALA A 249 38.04 -36.04 41.95
C ALA A 249 38.09 -36.74 43.32
N ALA A 250 36.94 -37.17 43.85
CA ALA A 250 36.87 -37.90 45.10
C ALA A 250 37.42 -39.34 45.01
N LEU A 251 37.40 -39.96 43.83
CA LEU A 251 38.02 -41.25 43.57
C LEU A 251 39.53 -41.12 43.40
N GLU A 252 39.99 -40.15 42.63
CA GLU A 252 41.42 -39.85 42.43
C GLU A 252 42.12 -39.47 43.73
N ALA A 253 41.42 -38.80 44.66
CA ALA A 253 41.98 -38.46 45.97
C ALA A 253 42.09 -39.65 46.96
N ARG A 254 41.56 -40.83 46.58
CA ARG A 254 41.65 -42.06 47.38
C ARG A 254 42.78 -42.98 46.91
N GLU A 255 43.42 -42.67 45.79
CA GLU A 255 44.63 -43.32 45.28
C GLU A 255 45.88 -42.54 45.71
#